data_AF-A0A7K1BBP0-F1
#
_entry.id   AF-A0A7K1BBP0-F1
#
_cell.length_a   1.000
_cell.length_b   1.000
_cell.length_c   1.000
_cell.angle_alpha   90.00
_cell.angle_beta   90.00
_cell.angle_gamma   90.00
#
_symmetry.space_group_name_H-M   'P 1'
#
loop_
_entity.id
_entity.type
_entity.pdbx_description
1 polymer ?
#
loop_
_entity_poly.entity_id
_entity_poly.type
_entity_poly.pdbx_seq_one_letter_code
_entity_poly.pdbx_strand_id
1 'polypeptide(L)'
;MSQSQADAFVELVLGRSEVTVEVVAHVSEDGHAILDNGNPISEELAECLACDGAVTTVIDTPAGPIERDRQKAPSKQQRKFLQRRHPTCQFPGCHHAGKFDAHHVIERSKGGRTKLNNLCRLCWLHHRMVHLHKLILTLHRDRTITVTTADGVPIDRPIPFTEFTIDPPDDPNRIGGWSGQHMDLPYVVATVLGG
;
A
#
# COMPACT_ATOMS: atom_id res chain seq x y z
N MET A 1 25.86 18.30 18.00
CA MET A 1 25.07 17.60 16.95
C MET A 1 24.62 16.18 17.35
N SER A 2 24.98 15.64 18.53
CA SER A 2 24.58 14.29 18.97
C SER A 2 23.20 14.20 19.67
N GLN A 3 22.66 15.34 20.13
CA GLN A 3 21.39 15.38 20.88
C GLN A 3 20.17 15.08 19.98
N SER A 4 20.16 15.57 18.73
CA SER A 4 18.97 15.46 17.86
C SER A 4 18.71 14.06 17.33
N GLN A 5 19.74 13.23 17.17
CA GLN A 5 19.59 11.83 16.73
C GLN A 5 19.05 10.95 17.86
N ALA A 6 19.48 11.19 19.10
CA ALA A 6 18.95 10.51 20.27
C ALA A 6 17.49 10.89 20.53
N ASP A 7 17.15 12.16 20.41
CA ASP A 7 15.76 12.64 20.57
C ASP A 7 14.85 12.10 19.46
N ALA A 8 15.30 12.07 18.19
CA ALA A 8 14.57 11.45 17.09
C ALA A 8 14.37 9.94 17.30
N PHE A 9 15.38 9.24 17.82
CA PHE A 9 15.28 7.82 18.16
C PHE A 9 14.33 7.57 19.33
N VAL A 10 14.37 8.41 20.37
CA VAL A 10 13.45 8.35 21.51
C VAL A 10 12.02 8.62 21.05
N GLU A 11 11.78 9.64 20.22
CA GLU A 11 10.46 9.93 19.68
C GLU A 11 9.93 8.85 18.73
N LEU A 12 10.82 8.19 17.97
CA LEU A 12 10.52 7.03 17.14
C LEU A 12 10.12 5.81 17.99
N VAL A 13 10.90 5.52 19.03
CA VAL A 13 10.68 4.39 19.97
C VAL A 13 9.43 4.62 20.83
N LEU A 14 9.19 5.87 21.24
CA LEU A 14 8.00 6.26 21.99
C LEU A 14 6.75 6.44 21.09
N GLY A 15 6.88 6.27 19.77
CA GLY A 15 5.78 6.40 18.80
C GLY A 15 5.20 7.80 18.70
N ARG A 16 5.97 8.82 19.08
CA ARG A 16 5.58 10.24 19.08
C ARG A 16 6.01 10.97 17.79
N SER A 17 6.92 10.38 17.02
CA SER A 17 7.27 10.81 15.67
C SER A 17 6.75 9.85 14.60
N GLU A 18 6.05 10.39 13.61
CA GLU A 18 5.78 9.71 12.33
C GLU A 18 7.04 9.84 11.47
N VAL A 19 7.74 8.74 11.21
CA VAL A 19 8.77 8.74 10.16
C VAL A 19 8.04 8.85 8.84
N THR A 20 8.36 9.92 8.11
CA THR A 20 7.98 10.05 6.72
C THR A 20 9.10 9.46 5.89
N VAL A 21 8.76 8.44 5.09
CA VAL A 21 9.67 7.85 4.10
C VAL A 21 9.18 8.32 2.74
N GLU A 22 10.09 8.90 1.97
CA GLU A 22 9.88 9.20 0.57
C GLU A 22 10.46 8.08 -0.27
N VAL A 23 9.68 7.59 -1.24
CA VAL A 23 10.09 6.56 -2.18
C VAL A 23 9.85 7.12 -3.56
N VAL A 24 10.90 7.16 -4.37
CA VAL A 24 10.83 7.54 -5.78
C VAL A 24 10.94 6.27 -6.59
N ALA A 25 10.01 6.11 -7.53
CA ALA A 25 9.98 5.00 -8.47
C ALA A 25 9.93 5.57 -9.89
N HIS A 26 10.85 5.13 -10.73
CA HIS A 26 10.85 5.38 -12.17
C HIS A 26 10.02 4.31 -12.85
N VAL A 27 9.04 4.73 -13.64
CA VAL A 27 8.18 3.83 -14.40
C VAL A 27 8.46 4.05 -15.89
N SER A 28 8.84 3.00 -16.59
CA SER A 28 9.06 3.02 -18.03
C SER A 28 7.77 2.85 -18.82
N GLU A 29 7.81 3.17 -20.12
CA GLU A 29 6.64 3.05 -21.00
C GLU A 29 6.10 1.61 -21.09
N ASP A 30 6.97 0.60 -20.94
CA ASP A 30 6.64 -0.83 -20.89
C ASP A 30 6.21 -1.29 -19.48
N GLY A 31 5.88 -0.37 -18.58
CA GLY A 31 5.29 -0.66 -17.28
C GLY A 31 6.26 -1.24 -16.26
N HIS A 32 7.57 -1.26 -16.52
CA HIS A 32 8.55 -1.63 -15.51
C HIS A 32 8.79 -0.49 -14.53
N ALA A 33 8.77 -0.82 -13.25
CA ALA A 33 9.01 0.13 -12.18
C ALA A 33 10.28 -0.25 -11.42
N ILE A 34 11.16 0.73 -11.21
CA ILE A 34 12.39 0.60 -10.41
C ILE A 34 12.49 1.76 -9.42
N LEU A 35 13.16 1.53 -8.30
CA LEU A 35 13.55 2.58 -7.36
C LEU A 35 14.77 3.36 -7.89
N ASP A 36 15.06 4.53 -7.29
CA ASP A 36 16.24 5.34 -7.62
C ASP A 36 17.58 4.58 -7.55
N ASN A 37 17.64 3.54 -6.73
CA ASN A 37 18.82 2.68 -6.60
C ASN A 37 18.86 1.51 -7.61
N GLY A 38 17.91 1.47 -8.56
CA GLY A 38 17.80 0.45 -9.60
C GLY A 38 17.06 -0.83 -9.20
N ASN A 39 16.60 -0.96 -7.94
CA ASN A 39 15.88 -2.15 -7.51
C ASN A 39 14.46 -2.18 -8.10
N PRO A 40 13.99 -3.31 -8.66
CA PRO A 40 12.65 -3.40 -9.19
C PRO A 40 11.59 -3.34 -8.07
N ILE A 41 10.43 -2.77 -8.40
CA ILE A 41 9.25 -2.76 -7.55
C ILE A 41 8.10 -3.45 -8.28
N SER A 42 7.37 -4.32 -7.57
CA SER A 42 6.19 -4.99 -8.12
C SER A 42 4.98 -4.07 -8.10
N GLU A 43 3.99 -4.39 -8.93
CA GLU A 43 2.71 -3.66 -8.99
C GLU A 43 2.04 -3.59 -7.62
N GLU A 44 1.99 -4.72 -6.91
CA GLU A 44 1.32 -4.86 -5.62
C GLU A 44 2.02 -4.04 -4.53
N LEU A 45 3.35 -3.95 -4.61
CA LEU A 45 4.11 -3.10 -3.71
C LEU A 45 3.88 -1.61 -4.03
N ALA A 46 3.85 -1.24 -5.31
CA ALA A 46 3.54 0.13 -5.73
C ALA A 46 2.12 0.54 -5.27
N GLU A 47 1.13 -0.33 -5.41
CA GLU A 47 -0.24 -0.11 -4.93
C GLU A 47 -0.31 0.00 -3.40
N CYS A 48 0.38 -0.90 -2.70
CA CYS A 48 0.44 -0.87 -1.24
C CYS A 48 1.02 0.45 -0.73
N LEU A 49 2.10 0.95 -1.35
CA LEU A 49 2.70 2.23 -1.01
C LEU A 49 1.77 3.40 -1.35
N ALA A 50 1.15 3.38 -2.52
CA ALA A 50 0.22 4.43 -2.96
C ALA A 50 -1.06 4.49 -2.11
N CYS A 51 -1.53 3.34 -1.59
CA CYS A 51 -2.78 3.24 -0.85
C CYS A 51 -2.81 4.11 0.42
N ASP A 52 -1.77 4.04 1.26
CA ASP A 52 -1.65 4.87 2.47
C ASP A 52 -0.69 6.07 2.28
N GLY A 53 0.01 6.14 1.16
CA GLY A 53 0.92 7.22 0.79
C GLY A 53 0.25 8.40 0.09
N ALA A 54 0.95 9.53 0.10
CA ALA A 54 0.69 10.62 -0.83
C ALA A 54 1.56 10.39 -2.07
N VAL A 55 1.01 10.61 -3.25
CA VAL A 55 1.69 10.34 -4.52
C VAL A 55 1.76 11.64 -5.31
N THR A 56 2.95 11.98 -5.77
CA THR A 56 3.18 13.02 -6.77
C THR A 56 3.72 12.32 -8.00
N THR A 57 3.14 12.62 -9.16
CA THR A 57 3.55 11.99 -10.42
C THR A 57 4.12 13.05 -11.35
N VAL A 58 5.31 12.79 -11.87
CA VAL A 58 5.95 13.60 -12.92
C VAL A 58 6.08 12.73 -14.15
N ILE A 59 5.59 13.23 -15.29
CA ILE A 59 5.69 12.55 -16.58
C ILE A 59 6.74 13.29 -17.40
N ASP A 60 7.83 12.62 -17.75
CA ASP A 60 8.81 13.18 -18.67
C ASP A 60 8.31 13.01 -20.11
N THR A 61 8.28 14.09 -20.89
CA THR A 61 7.79 14.09 -22.27
C THR A 61 8.78 14.80 -23.18
N PRO A 62 8.75 14.57 -24.51
CA PRO A 62 9.60 15.31 -25.44
C PRO A 62 9.43 16.84 -25.39
N ALA A 63 8.28 17.33 -24.90
CA ALA A 63 7.99 18.75 -24.73
C ALA A 63 8.46 19.31 -23.37
N GLY A 64 8.97 18.45 -22.48
CA GLY A 64 9.37 18.76 -21.12
C GLY A 64 8.56 18.00 -20.06
N PRO A 65 8.99 18.05 -18.79
CA PRO A 65 8.32 17.35 -17.70
C PRO A 65 6.97 18.00 -17.35
N ILE A 66 5.97 17.16 -17.11
CA ILE A 66 4.63 17.55 -16.68
C ILE A 66 4.38 17.00 -15.28
N GLU A 67 4.19 17.88 -14.30
CA GLU A 67 3.76 17.48 -12.96
C GLU A 67 2.24 17.32 -12.92
N ARG A 68 1.76 16.20 -12.38
CA ARG A 68 0.33 15.95 -12.14
C ARG A 68 -0.04 16.32 -10.71
N ASP A 69 -1.34 16.55 -10.52
CA ASP A 69 -1.91 16.83 -9.21
C ASP A 69 -1.53 15.77 -8.17
N ARG A 70 -1.01 16.25 -7.04
CA ARG A 70 -0.67 15.41 -5.89
C ARG A 70 -1.90 14.68 -5.37
N GLN A 71 -1.85 13.35 -5.38
CA GLN A 71 -2.82 12.51 -4.72
C GLN A 71 -2.57 12.49 -3.22
N LYS A 72 -3.63 12.75 -2.43
CA LYS A 72 -3.53 12.87 -0.97
C LYS A 72 -3.62 11.52 -0.29
N ALA A 73 -2.71 11.29 0.67
CA ALA A 73 -2.83 10.23 1.66
C ALA A 73 -4.12 10.37 2.50
N PRO A 74 -4.61 9.27 3.10
CA PRO A 74 -5.60 9.33 4.16
C PRO A 74 -5.18 10.31 5.27
N SER A 75 -6.07 11.23 5.62
CA SER A 75 -5.73 12.28 6.59
C SER A 75 -5.61 11.73 8.01
N LYS A 76 -4.89 12.45 8.88
CA LYS A 76 -4.79 12.12 10.30
C LYS A 76 -6.15 11.96 10.97
N GLN A 77 -7.14 12.77 10.58
CA GLN A 77 -8.51 12.67 11.11
C GLN A 77 -9.21 11.39 10.64
N GLN A 78 -9.03 11.01 9.37
CA GLN A 78 -9.60 9.77 8.83
C GLN A 78 -8.98 8.55 9.53
N ARG A 79 -7.64 8.51 9.66
CA ARG A 79 -6.92 7.44 10.38
C ARG A 79 -7.38 7.32 11.83
N LYS A 80 -7.53 8.44 12.54
CA LYS A 80 -8.07 8.47 13.92
C LYS A 80 -9.52 8.00 14.01
N PHE A 81 -10.36 8.35 13.05
CA PHE A 81 -11.74 7.86 13.00
C PHE A 81 -11.77 6.33 12.85
N LEU A 82 -10.99 5.80 11.88
CA LEU A 82 -10.86 4.36 11.67
C LEU A 82 -10.37 3.65 12.93
N GLN A 83 -9.37 4.21 13.63
CA GLN A 83 -8.87 3.69 14.89
C GLN A 83 -9.91 3.60 15.99
N ARG A 84 -10.72 4.65 16.15
CA ARG A 84 -11.75 4.68 17.19
C ARG A 84 -12.89 3.70 16.88
N ARG A 85 -13.28 3.58 15.61
CA ARG A 85 -14.38 2.70 15.19
C ARG A 85 -13.97 1.23 15.19
N HIS A 86 -12.73 0.94 14.79
CA HIS A 86 -12.17 -0.39 14.66
C HIS A 86 -10.85 -0.45 15.45
N PRO A 87 -10.87 -0.88 16.72
CA PRO A 87 -9.65 -0.93 17.53
C PRO A 87 -8.64 -1.98 17.03
N THR A 88 -9.13 -3.04 16.37
CA THR A 88 -8.34 -4.11 15.75
C THR A 88 -8.40 -4.05 14.23
N CYS A 89 -7.58 -4.88 13.57
CA CYS A 89 -7.66 -5.13 12.13
C CYS A 89 -9.09 -5.55 11.76
N GLN A 90 -9.60 -5.08 10.62
CA GLN A 90 -10.92 -5.46 10.11
C GLN A 90 -10.91 -6.77 9.30
N PHE A 91 -9.73 -7.28 8.96
CA PHE A 91 -9.61 -8.55 8.23
C PHE A 91 -10.23 -9.70 9.06
N PRO A 92 -11.06 -10.57 8.46
CA PRO A 92 -11.73 -11.66 9.17
C PRO A 92 -10.78 -12.51 10.03
N GLY A 93 -11.16 -12.71 11.29
CA GLY A 93 -10.37 -13.48 12.26
C GLY A 93 -9.09 -12.80 12.78
N CYS A 94 -8.76 -11.58 12.34
CA CYS A 94 -7.58 -10.87 12.85
C CYS A 94 -7.91 -10.06 14.10
N HIS A 95 -7.16 -10.31 15.18
CA HIS A 95 -7.28 -9.57 16.44
C HIS A 95 -6.09 -8.64 16.72
N HIS A 96 -5.22 -8.42 15.73
CA HIS A 96 -4.06 -7.55 15.90
C HIS A 96 -4.50 -6.14 16.31
N ALA A 97 -3.92 -5.64 17.41
CA ALA A 97 -4.06 -4.30 17.94
C ALA A 97 -2.67 -3.63 17.89
N GLY A 98 -2.45 -2.66 16.99
CA GLY A 98 -1.12 -2.09 16.79
C GLY A 98 -1.06 -0.93 15.80
N LYS A 99 -0.03 -0.93 14.94
CA LYS A 99 0.07 -0.01 13.80
C LYS A 99 -0.82 -0.53 12.66
N PHE A 100 -1.53 0.38 12.01
CA PHE A 100 -2.48 0.05 10.97
C PHE A 100 -2.44 1.08 9.87
N ASP A 101 -2.76 0.61 8.68
CA ASP A 101 -2.87 1.42 7.49
C ASP A 101 -4.35 1.65 7.17
N ALA A 102 -4.62 2.77 6.51
CA ALA A 102 -5.92 3.01 5.91
C ALA A 102 -5.90 2.44 4.49
N HIS A 103 -6.70 1.40 4.28
CA HIS A 103 -6.80 0.70 3.00
C HIS A 103 -8.03 1.16 2.21
N HIS A 104 -7.83 1.46 0.93
CA HIS A 104 -8.91 1.80 0.01
C HIS A 104 -9.65 0.55 -0.45
N VAL A 105 -10.95 0.46 -0.21
CA VAL A 105 -11.78 -0.71 -0.56
C VAL A 105 -11.93 -0.83 -2.07
N ILE A 106 -12.27 0.28 -2.73
CA ILE A 106 -12.02 0.48 -4.15
C ILE A 106 -10.64 1.10 -4.22
N GLU A 107 -9.70 0.37 -4.81
CA GLU A 107 -8.31 0.82 -4.98
C GLU A 107 -8.24 2.21 -5.61
N ARG A 108 -7.22 2.97 -5.21
CA ARG A 108 -7.02 4.33 -5.71
C ARG A 108 -6.78 4.35 -7.22
N SER A 109 -6.05 3.36 -7.72
CA SER A 109 -5.80 3.09 -9.15
C SER A 109 -7.07 2.96 -9.98
N LYS A 110 -8.10 2.36 -9.39
CA LYS A 110 -9.43 2.18 -10.00
C LYS A 110 -10.37 3.35 -9.75
N GLY A 111 -9.83 4.54 -9.43
CA GLY A 111 -10.60 5.76 -9.15
C GLY A 111 -11.14 5.85 -7.72
N GLY A 112 -10.66 5.00 -6.81
CA GLY A 112 -11.05 4.99 -5.41
C GLY A 112 -10.73 6.29 -4.68
N ARG A 113 -11.75 7.00 -4.20
CA ARG A 113 -11.57 8.28 -3.48
C ARG A 113 -11.06 8.05 -2.07
N THR A 114 -10.16 8.93 -1.59
CA THR A 114 -9.73 8.99 -0.17
C THR A 114 -10.83 9.58 0.71
N LYS A 115 -11.89 8.80 0.95
CA LYS A 115 -13.06 9.15 1.76
C LYS A 115 -13.36 8.03 2.73
N LEU A 116 -13.89 8.35 3.93
CA LEU A 116 -14.15 7.35 4.96
C LEU A 116 -15.03 6.20 4.46
N ASN A 117 -16.00 6.47 3.58
CA ASN A 117 -16.86 5.44 3.00
C ASN A 117 -16.13 4.46 2.06
N ASN A 118 -14.88 4.74 1.68
CA ASN A 118 -14.03 3.88 0.87
C ASN A 118 -12.76 3.43 1.63
N LEU A 119 -12.66 3.70 2.93
CA LEU A 119 -11.49 3.31 3.72
C LEU A 119 -11.86 2.26 4.77
N CYS A 120 -11.01 1.25 4.92
CA CYS A 120 -11.02 0.31 6.03
C CYS A 120 -9.65 0.28 6.71
N ARG A 121 -9.58 -0.34 7.90
CA ARG A 121 -8.39 -0.42 8.73
C ARG A 121 -7.81 -1.84 8.68
N LEU A 122 -6.60 -1.96 8.16
CA LEU A 122 -5.89 -3.24 8.08
C LEU A 122 -4.54 -3.13 8.78
N CYS A 123 -4.06 -4.24 9.37
CA CYS A 123 -2.66 -4.30 9.81
C CYS A 123 -1.76 -4.42 8.57
N TRP A 124 -0.47 -4.08 8.71
CA TRP A 124 0.48 -4.07 7.59
C TRP A 124 0.48 -5.39 6.79
N LEU A 125 0.36 -6.53 7.48
CA LEU A 125 0.32 -7.85 6.87
C LEU A 125 -0.91 -8.02 5.97
N HIS A 126 -2.11 -7.79 6.52
CA HIS A 126 -3.34 -7.97 5.77
C HIS A 126 -3.53 -6.90 4.70
N HIS A 127 -2.99 -5.70 4.89
CA HIS A 127 -2.94 -4.69 3.86
C HIS A 127 -2.13 -5.19 2.65
N ARG A 128 -0.91 -5.67 2.90
CA ARG A 128 -0.08 -6.24 1.84
C ARG A 128 -0.70 -7.48 1.21
N MET A 129 -1.33 -8.35 2.01
CA MET A 129 -2.00 -9.56 1.54
C MET A 129 -3.14 -9.25 0.56
N VAL A 130 -3.91 -8.19 0.83
CA VAL A 130 -4.99 -7.75 -0.05
C VAL A 130 -4.45 -7.36 -1.43
N HIS A 131 -3.37 -6.59 -1.48
CA HIS A 131 -2.73 -6.23 -2.75
C HIS A 131 -2.06 -7.43 -3.42
N LEU A 132 -1.31 -8.24 -2.66
CA LEU A 132 -0.54 -9.37 -3.17
C LEU A 132 -1.41 -10.46 -3.80
N HIS A 133 -2.54 -10.78 -3.17
CA HIS A 133 -3.46 -11.83 -3.65
C HIS A 133 -4.70 -11.25 -4.34
N LYS A 134 -4.68 -9.95 -4.64
CA LYS A 134 -5.78 -9.22 -5.27
C LYS A 134 -7.14 -9.57 -4.62
N LEU A 135 -7.15 -9.59 -3.29
CA LEU A 135 -8.34 -9.92 -2.52
C LEU A 135 -9.37 -8.81 -2.67
N ILE A 136 -10.63 -9.20 -2.82
CA ILE A 136 -11.73 -8.26 -3.00
C ILE A 136 -12.32 -7.96 -1.63
N LEU A 137 -12.35 -6.67 -1.28
CA LEU A 137 -12.99 -6.19 -0.06
C LEU A 137 -14.35 -5.61 -0.38
N THR A 138 -15.36 -6.01 0.40
CA THR A 138 -16.66 -5.35 0.39
C THR A 138 -16.87 -4.68 1.74
N LEU A 139 -17.10 -3.37 1.72
CA LEU A 139 -17.34 -2.57 2.92
C LEU A 139 -18.84 -2.35 3.13
N HIS A 140 -19.35 -2.85 4.24
CA HIS A 140 -20.76 -2.81 4.58
C HIS A 140 -21.17 -1.50 5.27
N ARG A 141 -22.49 -1.25 5.34
CA ARG A 141 -23.06 -0.02 5.94
C ARG A 141 -22.69 0.14 7.42
N ASP A 142 -22.62 -0.96 8.15
CA ASP A 142 -22.24 -1.00 9.57
C ASP A 142 -20.74 -0.80 9.82
N ARG A 143 -19.95 -0.66 8.73
CA ARG A 143 -18.50 -0.50 8.70
C ARG A 143 -17.70 -1.78 8.88
N THR A 144 -18.34 -2.96 8.85
CA THR A 144 -17.62 -4.23 8.73
C THR A 144 -17.17 -4.46 7.30
N ILE A 145 -16.21 -5.37 7.11
CA ILE A 145 -15.79 -5.80 5.78
C ILE A 145 -16.00 -7.30 5.63
N THR A 146 -16.33 -7.72 4.41
CA THR A 146 -16.12 -9.09 3.94
C THR A 146 -14.95 -9.11 2.98
N VAL A 147 -14.24 -10.23 2.97
CA VAL A 147 -13.07 -10.46 2.12
C VAL A 147 -13.32 -11.71 1.31
N THR A 148 -13.10 -11.64 0.00
CA THR A 148 -13.19 -12.78 -0.90
C THR A 148 -11.92 -12.89 -1.74
N THR A 149 -11.60 -14.11 -2.18
CA THR A 149 -10.64 -14.30 -3.27
C THR A 149 -11.19 -13.71 -4.57
N ALA A 150 -10.33 -13.58 -5.59
CA ALA A 150 -10.75 -13.16 -6.94
C ALA A 150 -11.86 -14.05 -7.52
N ASP A 151 -11.83 -15.35 -7.22
CA ASP A 151 -12.85 -16.33 -7.64
C ASP A 151 -14.14 -16.29 -6.78
N GLY A 152 -14.25 -15.34 -5.85
CA GLY A 152 -15.44 -15.13 -5.02
C GLY A 152 -15.55 -16.03 -3.79
N VAL A 153 -14.48 -16.77 -3.43
CA VAL A 153 -14.49 -17.61 -2.23
C VAL A 153 -14.35 -16.73 -0.99
N PRO A 154 -15.28 -16.79 -0.02
CA PRO A 154 -15.22 -16.00 1.19
C PRO A 154 -14.07 -16.44 2.10
N ILE A 155 -13.38 -15.47 2.69
CA ILE A 155 -12.37 -15.67 3.73
C ILE A 155 -13.01 -15.27 5.05
N ASP A 156 -13.39 -16.24 5.86
CA ASP A 156 -14.10 -16.07 7.14
C ASP A 156 -13.25 -16.44 8.37
N ARG A 157 -12.06 -17.03 8.14
CA ARG A 157 -11.10 -17.46 9.15
C ARG A 157 -9.82 -16.62 9.11
N PRO A 158 -9.08 -16.50 10.22
CA PRO A 158 -7.75 -15.93 10.18
C PRO A 158 -6.88 -16.79 9.25
N ILE A 159 -6.27 -16.18 8.23
CA ILE A 159 -5.27 -16.90 7.44
C ILE A 159 -3.96 -16.86 8.23
N PRO A 160 -3.38 -18.01 8.62
CA PRO A 160 -2.17 -18.04 9.42
C PRO A 160 -1.01 -17.35 8.67
N PHE A 161 -0.12 -16.73 9.43
CA PHE A 161 1.12 -16.09 8.94
C PHE A 161 2.00 -17.03 8.08
N THR A 162 1.78 -18.35 8.19
CA THR A 162 2.58 -19.41 7.58
C THR A 162 2.07 -19.90 6.22
N GLU A 163 0.89 -19.48 5.76
CA GLU A 163 0.32 -19.94 4.47
C GLU A 163 0.74 -19.08 3.27
N PHE A 164 1.51 -18.01 3.48
CA PHE A 164 1.99 -17.15 2.40
C PHE A 164 3.49 -16.96 2.50
N THR A 165 4.22 -17.89 1.88
CA THR A 165 5.61 -17.64 1.53
C THR A 165 5.63 -16.46 0.56
N ILE A 166 6.25 -15.35 0.97
CA ILE A 166 6.91 -14.49 -0.02
C ILE A 166 7.93 -15.45 -0.64
N ASP A 167 7.86 -15.68 -1.96
CA ASP A 167 8.85 -16.52 -2.61
C ASP A 167 10.23 -16.05 -2.15
N PRO A 168 11.05 -16.95 -1.57
CA PRO A 168 12.42 -16.56 -1.23
C PRO A 168 13.03 -15.99 -2.52
N PRO A 169 13.79 -14.89 -2.45
CA PRO A 169 14.49 -14.43 -3.63
C PRO A 169 15.28 -15.62 -4.18
N ASP A 170 15.00 -16.02 -5.43
CA ASP A 170 15.53 -17.25 -6.04
C ASP A 170 17.08 -17.31 -6.00
N ASP A 171 17.72 -16.17 -5.75
CA ASP A 171 19.14 -16.08 -5.43
C ASP A 171 19.42 -14.83 -4.56
N PRO A 172 19.90 -14.99 -3.31
CA PRO A 172 20.21 -13.88 -2.40
C PRO A 172 21.38 -12.99 -2.86
N ASN A 173 22.07 -13.36 -3.94
CA ASN A 173 23.16 -12.58 -4.56
C ASN A 173 22.81 -12.05 -5.96
N ARG A 174 21.60 -12.28 -6.48
CA ARG A 174 21.17 -11.79 -7.80
C ARG A 174 20.51 -10.42 -7.69
N ILE A 175 21.30 -9.37 -7.80
CA ILE A 175 20.80 -8.05 -8.21
C ILE A 175 20.72 -8.10 -9.74
N GLY A 176 19.52 -8.12 -10.32
CA GLY A 176 19.32 -8.03 -11.78
C GLY A 176 18.85 -9.31 -12.50
N GLY A 177 18.26 -10.28 -11.80
CA GLY A 177 17.49 -11.37 -12.42
C GLY A 177 16.01 -11.23 -12.08
N TRP A 178 15.22 -10.82 -13.05
CA TRP A 178 13.77 -10.59 -12.95
C TRP A 178 13.02 -11.85 -12.45
N SER A 179 12.29 -11.74 -11.33
CA SER A 179 11.43 -12.80 -10.76
C SER A 179 10.01 -12.32 -10.40
N GLY A 180 9.66 -11.08 -10.76
CA GLY A 180 8.31 -10.55 -10.59
C GLY A 180 7.45 -10.86 -11.82
N GLN A 181 6.18 -11.22 -11.61
CA GLN A 181 5.22 -11.31 -12.73
C GLN A 181 5.23 -10.01 -13.56
N HIS A 182 4.96 -10.16 -14.87
CA HIS A 182 4.77 -9.06 -15.82
C HIS A 182 3.74 -8.05 -15.25
N MET A 183 4.13 -6.79 -15.09
CA MET A 183 3.23 -5.70 -14.73
C MET A 183 2.22 -5.47 -15.87
N ASP A 184 0.93 -5.36 -15.54
CA ASP A 184 -0.11 -5.03 -16.51
C ASP A 184 -0.08 -3.50 -16.78
N LEU A 185 0.50 -3.09 -17.92
CA LEU A 185 0.68 -1.68 -18.28
C LEU A 185 -0.58 -0.81 -18.15
N PRO A 186 -1.75 -1.18 -18.72
CA PRO A 186 -3.01 -0.45 -18.53
C PRO A 186 -3.33 -0.15 -17.07
N TYR A 187 -2.95 -1.05 -16.17
CA TYR A 187 -3.21 -0.96 -14.74
C TYR A 187 -2.23 -0.04 -14.03
N VAL A 188 -0.93 -0.10 -14.36
CA VAL A 188 0.08 0.84 -13.83
C VAL A 188 -0.20 2.28 -14.27
N VAL A 189 -0.64 2.47 -15.52
CA VAL A 189 -1.16 3.75 -16.02
C VAL A 189 -2.35 4.21 -15.18
N ALA A 190 -3.30 3.34 -14.83
CA ALA A 190 -4.41 3.73 -13.96
C ALA A 190 -3.98 4.02 -12.50
N THR A 191 -2.98 3.29 -11.98
CA THR A 191 -2.45 3.41 -10.61
C THR A 191 -1.60 4.65 -10.38
N VAL A 192 -0.69 4.94 -11.29
CA VAL A 192 0.29 6.04 -11.18
C VAL A 192 -0.19 7.29 -11.91
N LEU A 193 -0.94 7.10 -13.02
CA LEU A 193 -1.49 8.16 -13.86
C LEU A 193 -3.01 8.32 -13.68
N GLY A 194 -3.60 7.78 -12.60
CA GLY A 194 -5.04 7.82 -12.34
C GLY A 194 -5.69 9.19 -12.57
N GLY A 195 -6.38 9.29 -13.71
CA GLY A 195 -7.02 10.45 -14.31
C GLY A 195 -6.61 10.61 -15.77
#